data_AF-A0ABD5EXT1-F1
#
_entry.id   AF-A0ABD5EXT1-F1
#
_cell.length_a   1.000
_cell.length_b   1.000
_cell.length_c   1.000
_cell.angle_alpha   90.00
_cell.angle_beta   90.00
_cell.angle_gamma   90.00
#
_symmetry.space_group_name_H-M   'P 1'
#
loop_
_entity.id
_entity.type
_entity.pdbx_description
1 polymer ?
#
loop_
_entity_poly.entity_id
_entity_poly.type
_entity_poly.pdbx_seq_one_letter_code
_entity_poly.pdbx_strand_id
1 'polypeptide(L)' 'MPSLRRGTAYRLSLVCVGRGSARLTVSPGRREETVPCDRSVVRQRITAEDEKIDVNGTAGASGMIAWQIDAI' A
#
# COMPACT_ATOMS: atom_id res chain seq x y z
N MET A 1 5.05 17.70 -0.05
CA MET A 1 4.40 16.38 0.06
C MET A 1 3.67 16.33 1.39
N PRO A 2 2.43 15.82 1.47
CA PRO A 2 1.74 15.71 2.75
C PRO A 2 2.57 14.83 3.68
N SER A 3 3.03 15.40 4.79
CA SER A 3 3.78 14.69 5.83
C SER A 3 2.79 14.02 6.78
N LEU A 4 2.99 12.72 7.03
CA LEU A 4 2.25 11.99 8.06
C LEU A 4 2.75 12.43 9.44
N ARG A 5 1.84 12.56 10.42
CA ARG A 5 2.18 12.97 11.79
C ARG A 5 2.76 11.79 12.53
N ARG A 6 3.99 11.95 13.05
CA ARG A 6 4.69 10.92 13.82
C ARG A 6 3.83 10.37 14.97
N GLY A 7 3.90 9.07 15.24
CA GLY A 7 3.13 8.35 16.26
C GLY A 7 1.64 8.14 15.92
N THR A 8 1.13 8.74 14.83
CA THR A 8 -0.29 8.65 14.49
C THR A 8 -0.55 7.40 13.65
N ALA A 9 -1.65 6.71 13.95
CA ALA A 9 -2.08 5.58 13.14
C ALA A 9 -2.87 6.04 11.91
N TYR A 10 -2.54 5.46 10.77
CA TYR A 10 -3.19 5.71 9.50
C TYR A 10 -3.70 4.41 8.88
N ARG A 11 -4.68 4.55 8.00
CA ARG A 11 -5.18 3.48 7.15
C ARG A 11 -4.68 3.72 5.74
N LEU A 12 -3.84 2.81 5.26
CA LEU A 12 -3.46 2.70 3.86
C LEU A 12 -4.49 1.82 3.16
N SER A 13 -5.16 2.37 2.15
CA SER A 13 -6.06 1.62 1.26
C SER A 13 -5.44 1.57 -0.12
N LEU A 14 -5.31 0.36 -0.68
CA LEU A 14 -4.78 0.12 -2.01
C LEU A 14 -5.79 -0.63 -2.87
N VAL A 15 -5.83 -0.27 -4.15
CA VAL A 15 -6.54 -1.04 -5.17
C VAL A 15 -5.62 -1.21 -6.38
N CYS A 16 -5.59 -2.43 -6.92
CA CYS A 16 -4.98 -2.70 -8.23
C CYS A 16 -6.08 -3.09 -9.23
N VAL A 17 -5.99 -2.54 -10.44
CA VAL A 17 -6.92 -2.83 -11.53
C VAL A 17 -6.13 -3.27 -12.76
N GLY A 18 -6.37 -4.49 -13.24
CA GLY A 18 -5.74 -4.99 -14.46
C GLY A 18 -5.53 -6.50 -14.44
N ARG A 19 -4.30 -6.94 -14.67
CA ARG A 19 -3.90 -8.37 -14.65
C ARG A 19 -2.70 -8.58 -13.75
N GLY A 20 -2.62 -9.76 -13.14
CA GLY A 20 -1.55 -10.13 -12.21
C GLY A 20 -1.79 -9.61 -10.79
N SER A 21 -0.72 -9.25 -10.10
CA SER A 21 -0.75 -8.71 -8.74
C SER A 21 0.36 -7.70 -8.52
N ALA A 22 0.22 -6.89 -7.48
CA ALA A 22 1.28 -6.04 -6.95
C ALA A 22 1.72 -6.54 -5.57
N ARG A 23 2.91 -6.14 -5.14
CA ARG A 23 3.45 -6.35 -3.79
C ARG A 23 3.52 -5.00 -3.09
N LEU A 24 2.86 -4.93 -1.94
CA LEU A 24 2.97 -3.85 -0.98
C LEU A 24 4.04 -4.23 0.05
N THR A 25 4.98 -3.32 0.31
CA THR A 25 6.00 -3.47 1.34
C THR A 25 6.00 -2.22 2.23
N VAL A 26 5.90 -2.43 3.55
CA VAL A 26 6.02 -1.37 4.55
C VAL A 26 7.24 -1.63 5.44
N SER A 27 8.24 -0.75 5.36
CA SER A 27 9.51 -0.84 6.10
C SER A 27 9.62 0.29 7.12
N PRO A 28 10.29 0.13 8.29
CA PRO A 28 11.13 -1.01 8.68
C PRO A 28 10.36 -2.22 9.23
N GLY A 29 9.05 -2.13 9.41
CA GLY A 29 8.21 -3.21 9.95
C GLY A 29 8.15 -4.49 9.10
N ARG A 30 8.80 -4.53 7.94
CA ARG A 30 8.86 -5.65 6.96
C ARG A 30 7.52 -6.34 6.75
N ARG A 31 6.43 -5.55 6.68
CA ARG A 31 5.11 -6.09 6.36
C ARG A 31 4.99 -6.15 4.86
N GLU A 32 4.77 -7.34 4.34
CA GLU A 32 4.53 -7.56 2.92
C GLU A 32 3.13 -8.09 2.70
N GLU A 33 2.46 -7.58 1.67
CA GLU A 33 1.11 -8.00 1.32
C GLU A 33 0.97 -8.06 -0.20
N THR A 34 0.23 -9.07 -0.66
CA THR A 34 -0.10 -9.20 -2.09
C THR A 34 -1.39 -8.44 -2.37
N VAL A 35 -1.35 -7.57 -3.37
CA VAL A 35 -2.50 -6.79 -3.84
C VAL A 35 -2.95 -7.37 -5.18
N PRO A 36 -4.02 -8.17 -5.23
CA PRO A 36 -4.52 -8.71 -6.49
C PRO A 36 -5.04 -7.59 -7.39
N CYS A 37 -4.79 -7.68 -8.70
CA CYS A 37 -5.25 -6.69 -9.67
C CYS A 37 -6.69 -6.94 -10.17
N ASP A 38 -7.56 -7.37 -9.26
CA ASP A 38 -8.94 -7.77 -9.50
C ASP A 38 -9.96 -6.72 -9.01
N ARG A 39 -9.50 -5.52 -8.68
CA ARG A 39 -10.27 -4.40 -8.09
C ARG A 39 -10.64 -4.57 -6.62
N SER A 40 -10.12 -5.60 -5.95
CA SER A 40 -10.25 -5.73 -4.50
C SER A 40 -9.47 -4.62 -3.78
N VAL A 41 -10.01 -4.15 -2.66
CA VAL A 41 -9.35 -3.14 -1.81
C VAL A 41 -8.60 -3.84 -0.69
N VAL A 42 -7.28 -3.70 -0.69
CA VAL A 42 -6.41 -4.12 0.42
C VAL A 42 -6.29 -2.96 1.40
N ARG A 43 -6.46 -3.25 2.70
CA ARG A 43 -6.38 -2.24 3.76
C ARG A 43 -5.36 -2.64 4.79
N GLN A 44 -4.41 -1.75 5.05
CA GLN A 44 -3.37 -1.96 6.04
C GLN A 44 -3.33 -0.81 7.05
N ARG A 45 -3.18 -1.15 8.33
CA ARG A 45 -2.89 -0.16 9.37
C ARG A 45 -1.39 0.07 9.42
N ILE A 46 -1.00 1.33 9.27
CA ILE A 46 0.37 1.79 9.46
C ILE A 46 0.41 2.77 10.63
N THR A 47 1.51 2.79 11.38
CA THR A 47 1.81 3.92 12.26
C THR A 47 2.75 4.81 11.48
N ALA A 48 2.64 6.14 11.58
CA ALA A 48 3.60 7.02 10.95
C ALA A 48 4.77 7.23 11.92
N GLU A 49 5.90 6.64 11.63
CA GLU A 49 7.19 6.86 12.25
C GLU A 49 8.18 7.25 11.16
N ASP A 50 8.88 6.26 10.60
CA ASP A 50 9.83 6.37 9.48
C ASP A 50 9.44 5.41 8.34
N GLU A 51 8.14 5.12 8.20
CA GLU A 51 7.63 4.12 7.28
C GLU A 51 7.90 4.50 5.83
N LYS A 52 8.50 3.57 5.09
CA LYS A 52 8.55 3.58 3.63
C LYS A 52 7.49 2.63 3.10
N ILE A 53 6.65 3.15 2.22
CA ILE A 53 5.59 2.40 1.53
C ILE A 53 6.05 2.22 0.08
N ASP A 54 6.37 0.99 -0.28
CA ASP A 54 6.75 0.62 -1.63
C ASP A 54 5.65 -0.27 -2.23
N VAL A 55 5.25 0.03 -3.46
CA VAL A 55 4.24 -0.74 -4.19
C VAL A 55 4.77 -1.06 -5.57
N ASN A 56 4.97 -2.34 -5.85
CA ASN A 56 5.57 -2.80 -7.10
C ASN A 56 4.67 -3.83 -7.78
N GLY A 57 4.45 -3.67 -9.09
CA GLY A 57 3.83 -4.73 -9.89
C GLY A 57 4.71 -5.98 -9.90
N THR A 58 4.12 -7.15 -9.76
CA THR A 58 4.85 -8.42 -9.93
C THR A 58 5.10 -8.70 -11.42
N ALA A 59 5.98 -9.66 -11.72
CA ALA A 59 6.29 -10.03 -13.10
C ALA A 59 5.02 -10.38 -13.89
N GLY A 60 4.83 -9.77 -15.06
CA GLY A 60 3.64 -9.95 -15.90
C GLY A 60 2.41 -9.14 -15.47
N ALA A 61 2.50 -8.34 -14.41
CA ALA A 61 1.43 -7.43 -14.02
C ALA A 61 1.28 -6.27 -15.01
N SER A 62 0.03 -5.86 -15.25
CA SER A 62 -0.30 -4.69 -16.08
C SER A 62 -1.56 -4.02 -15.57
N GLY A 63 -1.63 -2.69 -15.68
CA GLY A 63 -2.79 -1.91 -15.26
C GLY A 63 -2.42 -0.70 -14.41
N MET A 64 -3.27 -0.39 -13.44
CA MET A 64 -3.15 0.79 -12.57
C MET A 64 -3.20 0.41 -11.10
N ILE A 65 -2.42 1.13 -10.29
CA ILE A 65 -2.49 1.10 -8.84
C ILE A 65 -2.98 2.47 -8.38
N ALA A 66 -3.97 2.48 -7.49
CA ALA A 66 -4.38 3.68 -6.78
C ALA A 66 -4.27 3.42 -5.27
N TRP A 67 -3.89 4.45 -4.53
CA TRP A 67 -3.70 4.37 -3.10
C TRP A 67 -4.20 5.64 -2.40
N GLN A 68 -4.63 5.46 -1.16
CA GLN A 68 -5.08 6.53 -0.29
C GLN A 68 -4.60 6.26 1.13
N ILE A 69 -4.25 7.33 1.85
CA ILE A 69 -3.91 7.27 3.27
C ILE A 69 -4.85 8.20 4.03
N ASP A 70 -5.55 7.65 5.01
CA ASP A 70 -6.45 8.39 5.90
C ASP A 70 -5.98 8.27 7.35
N ALA A 71 -6.11 9.34 8.12
CA ALA A 71 -5.93 9.26 9.57
C ALA A 71 -7.05 8.42 10.19
N ILE A 72 -6.73 7.68 11.26
CA ILE A 72 -7.70 6.88 12.02
C ILE A 72 -8.18 7.66 13.24
#